data_AF-A0A094B6J2-F1
#
_entry.id   AF-A0A094B6J2-F1
#
_cell.length_a   1.000
_cell.length_b   1.000
_cell.length_c   1.000
_cell.angle_alpha   90.00
_cell.angle_beta   90.00
_cell.angle_gamma   90.00
#
_symmetry.space_group_name_H-M   'P 1'
#
loop_
_entity.id
_entity.type
_entity.pdbx_description
1 polymer ?
#
loop_
_entity_poly.entity_id
_entity_poly.type
_entity_poly.pdbx_seq_one_letter_code
_entity_poly.pdbx_strand_id
1 'polypeptide(L)'
;EGYIDMPAAWQAEYRKQFDMSVPERKRAEEGATSVFDAKEWAYYDDVESVDGLLAWLDPRGVNELKLQKEIKLFEDKIKAHMVARREYLAPVPAASEEPSQDEGRKRVSARQTKAQIQARDATYRCLAWRNGMALEELGHLHSEQPRARRPTKKGAVAEEKGRGRERGRRDR
;
A
#
# COMPACT_ATOMS: atom_id res chain seq x y z
N GLU A 1 5.86 -8.88 17.53
CA GLU A 1 7.09 -9.53 17.99
C GLU A 1 7.34 -10.72 17.08
N GLY A 2 8.45 -10.71 16.35
CA GLY A 2 8.81 -11.78 15.42
C GLY A 2 10.06 -12.51 15.91
N TYR A 3 10.35 -13.67 15.31
CA TYR A 3 11.52 -14.50 15.67
C TYR A 3 12.88 -13.79 15.46
N ILE A 4 12.87 -12.65 14.77
CA ILE A 4 14.04 -11.81 14.48
C ILE A 4 14.40 -10.94 15.70
N ASP A 5 13.41 -10.36 16.37
CA ASP A 5 13.58 -9.47 17.53
C ASP A 5 13.44 -10.26 18.83
N MET A 6 14.36 -11.18 19.08
CA MET A 6 14.34 -11.96 20.31
C MET A 6 14.70 -11.09 21.54
N PRO A 7 14.04 -11.32 22.70
CA PRO A 7 14.43 -10.71 23.97
C PRO A 7 15.90 -10.96 24.31
N ALA A 8 16.54 -9.99 24.98
CA ALA A 8 17.98 -10.01 25.29
C ALA A 8 18.43 -11.28 26.05
N ALA A 9 17.56 -11.84 26.91
CA ALA A 9 17.84 -13.07 27.64
C ALA A 9 18.06 -14.27 26.70
N TRP A 10 17.23 -14.43 25.67
CA TRP A 10 17.34 -15.53 24.71
C TRP A 10 18.50 -15.35 23.74
N GLN A 11 18.85 -14.11 23.41
CA GLN A 11 20.06 -13.84 22.61
C GLN A 11 21.35 -14.21 23.35
N ALA A 12 21.40 -14.02 24.67
CA ALA A 12 22.55 -14.39 25.50
C ALA A 12 22.73 -15.91 25.58
N GLU A 13 21.63 -16.66 25.75
CA GLU A 13 21.66 -18.13 25.71
C GLU A 13 22.11 -18.65 24.35
N TYR A 14 21.61 -18.07 23.26
CA TYR A 14 22.00 -18.43 21.89
C TYR A 14 23.48 -18.14 21.63
N ARG A 15 23.98 -16.96 22.00
CA ARG A 15 25.41 -16.62 21.91
C ARG A 15 26.28 -17.60 22.68
N LYS A 16 25.84 -18.07 23.86
CA LYS A 16 26.58 -19.05 24.66
C LYS A 16 26.68 -20.42 23.98
N GLN A 17 25.67 -20.82 23.20
CA GLN A 17 25.64 -22.11 22.51
C GLN A 17 26.34 -22.10 21.15
N PHE A 18 26.23 -20.99 20.40
CA PHE A 18 26.65 -20.92 19.00
C PHE A 18 27.79 -19.91 18.74
N ASP A 19 28.28 -19.24 19.79
CA ASP A 19 29.35 -18.22 19.74
C ASP A 19 29.06 -17.03 18.79
N MET A 20 27.80 -16.88 18.38
CA MET A 20 27.33 -15.82 17.49
C MET A 20 25.92 -15.40 17.86
N SER A 21 25.54 -14.17 17.54
CA SER A 21 24.14 -13.74 17.70
C SER A 21 23.31 -14.03 16.46
N VAL A 22 21.99 -14.21 16.66
CA VAL A 22 21.03 -14.39 15.56
C VAL A 22 21.13 -13.26 14.51
N PRO A 23 21.21 -11.96 14.88
CA PRO A 23 21.36 -10.89 13.89
C PRO A 23 22.70 -10.90 13.15
N GLU A 24 23.77 -11.36 13.81
CA GLU A 24 25.11 -11.44 13.24
C GLU A 24 25.24 -12.58 12.23
N ARG A 25 24.71 -13.76 12.58
CA ARG A 25 24.56 -14.89 11.65
C ARG A 25 23.72 -14.50 10.45
N LYS A 26 22.58 -13.86 10.68
CA LYS A 26 21.67 -13.37 9.63
C LYS A 26 22.39 -12.43 8.66
N ARG A 27 23.19 -11.49 9.17
CA ARG A 27 23.98 -10.58 8.34
C ARG A 27 25.03 -11.32 7.49
N ALA A 28 25.62 -12.39 8.02
CA ALA A 28 26.58 -13.20 7.29
C ALA A 28 25.92 -14.08 6.20
N GLU A 29 24.73 -14.61 6.45
CA GLU A 29 24.01 -15.52 5.54
C GLU A 29 23.21 -14.79 4.45
N GLU A 30 22.47 -13.72 4.79
CA GLU A 30 21.51 -13.07 3.89
C GLU A 30 22.15 -11.98 3.00
N GLY A 31 23.38 -11.54 3.30
CA GLY A 31 24.10 -10.55 2.50
C GLY A 31 23.41 -9.17 2.45
N ALA A 32 23.46 -8.51 1.28
CA ALA A 32 22.99 -7.13 1.12
C ALA A 32 21.46 -6.98 1.00
N THR A 33 20.76 -8.06 0.63
CA THR A 33 19.30 -8.08 0.43
C THR A 33 18.65 -8.87 1.56
N SER A 34 18.57 -8.27 2.74
CA SER A 34 18.01 -8.84 3.97
C SER A 34 16.78 -8.05 4.41
N VAL A 35 15.82 -8.75 5.02
CA VAL A 35 14.63 -8.18 5.67
C VAL A 35 14.94 -8.04 7.15
N PHE A 36 14.98 -6.83 7.73
CA PHE A 36 15.52 -6.60 9.06
C PHE A 36 14.49 -6.70 10.18
N ASP A 37 13.25 -6.32 9.92
CA ASP A 37 12.14 -6.35 10.89
C ASP A 37 11.03 -7.32 10.42
N ALA A 38 10.26 -7.88 11.35
CA ALA A 38 9.10 -8.72 11.06
C ALA A 38 7.96 -7.98 10.33
N LYS A 39 8.06 -6.65 10.19
CA LYS A 39 7.12 -5.81 9.43
C LYS A 39 7.50 -5.66 7.96
N GLU A 40 8.73 -5.99 7.62
CA GLU A 40 9.23 -5.92 6.26
C GLU A 40 8.92 -7.25 5.56
N TRP A 41 8.65 -7.17 4.27
CA TRP A 41 8.33 -8.32 3.44
C TRP A 41 8.95 -8.13 2.06
N ALA A 42 9.34 -9.25 1.46
CA ALA A 42 9.82 -9.32 0.10
C ALA A 42 8.91 -10.24 -0.70
N TYR A 43 8.90 -10.06 -2.02
CA TYR A 43 8.14 -10.90 -2.94
C TYR A 43 8.99 -11.22 -4.17
N TYR A 44 8.67 -12.33 -4.82
CA TYR A 44 9.23 -12.67 -6.12
C TYR A 44 8.34 -12.06 -7.20
N ASP A 45 8.94 -11.32 -8.14
CA ASP A 45 8.23 -10.69 -9.26
C ASP A 45 8.41 -11.49 -10.58
N ASP A 46 9.46 -12.32 -10.65
CA ASP A 46 9.81 -13.08 -11.84
C ASP A 46 9.62 -14.59 -11.66
N VAL A 47 9.22 -15.22 -12.76
CA VAL A 47 9.07 -16.67 -12.89
C VAL A 47 10.39 -17.38 -12.58
N GLU A 48 11.51 -16.86 -13.10
CA GLU A 48 12.85 -17.42 -12.89
C GLU A 48 13.27 -17.39 -11.42
N SER A 49 12.77 -16.42 -10.65
CA SER A 49 13.06 -16.34 -9.22
C SER A 49 12.36 -17.44 -8.42
N VAL A 50 11.19 -17.90 -8.88
CA VAL A 50 10.49 -19.07 -8.32
C VAL A 50 11.28 -20.35 -8.60
N ASP A 51 11.86 -20.46 -9.80
CA ASP A 51 12.76 -21.57 -10.14
C ASP A 51 14.03 -21.57 -9.29
N GLY A 52 14.63 -20.38 -9.10
CA GLY A 52 15.77 -20.19 -8.22
C GLY A 52 15.47 -20.60 -6.77
N LEU A 53 14.29 -20.25 -6.25
CA LEU A 53 13.84 -20.68 -4.92
C LEU A 53 13.73 -22.21 -4.82
N LEU A 54 13.09 -22.86 -5.81
CA LEU A 54 12.94 -24.32 -5.82
C LEU A 54 14.28 -25.06 -5.87
N ALA A 55 15.26 -24.49 -6.58
CA ALA A 55 16.63 -25.02 -6.68
C ALA A 55 17.45 -24.78 -5.41
N TRP A 56 17.18 -23.69 -4.68
CA TRP A 56 17.85 -23.35 -3.43
C TRP A 56 17.39 -24.19 -2.24
N LEU A 57 16.11 -24.59 -2.19
CA LEU A 57 15.57 -25.42 -1.10
C LEU A 57 16.25 -26.80 -1.05
N ASP A 58 16.81 -27.16 0.11
CA ASP A 58 17.51 -28.43 0.32
C ASP A 58 16.49 -29.57 0.50
N PRO A 59 16.50 -30.62 -0.37
CA PRO A 59 15.63 -31.77 -0.21
C PRO A 59 15.90 -32.59 1.05
N ARG A 60 17.01 -32.38 1.76
CA ARG A 60 17.35 -33.04 3.02
C ARG A 60 16.64 -32.44 4.23
N GLY A 61 16.22 -31.17 4.15
CA GLY A 61 15.51 -30.49 5.23
C GLY A 61 14.05 -30.93 5.33
N VAL A 62 13.56 -31.32 6.51
CA VAL A 62 12.16 -31.78 6.67
C VAL A 62 11.14 -30.67 6.36
N ASN A 63 11.42 -29.44 6.77
CA ASN A 63 10.56 -28.28 6.52
C ASN A 63 10.67 -27.81 5.06
N GLU A 64 11.90 -27.78 4.55
CA GLU A 64 12.19 -27.36 3.17
C GLU A 64 11.58 -28.34 2.16
N LEU A 65 11.66 -29.65 2.41
CA LEU A 65 11.04 -30.67 1.56
C LEU A 65 9.51 -30.53 1.52
N LYS A 66 8.87 -30.21 2.65
CA LYS A 66 7.42 -29.95 2.69
C LYS A 66 7.09 -28.69 1.88
N LEU A 67 7.82 -27.60 2.11
CA LEU A 67 7.63 -26.35 1.39
C LEU A 67 7.84 -26.53 -0.12
N GLN A 68 8.89 -27.24 -0.53
CA GLN A 68 9.20 -27.51 -1.93
C GLN A 68 8.08 -28.28 -2.63
N LYS A 69 7.47 -29.27 -1.94
CA LYS A 69 6.32 -30.01 -2.48
C LYS A 69 5.10 -29.13 -2.69
N GLU A 70 4.78 -28.28 -1.71
CA GLU A 70 3.66 -27.34 -1.82
C GLU A 70 3.90 -26.33 -2.95
N ILE A 71 5.09 -25.74 -3.04
CA ILE A 71 5.42 -24.80 -4.12
C ILE A 71 5.33 -25.49 -5.48
N LYS A 72 5.88 -26.71 -5.64
CA LYS A 72 5.78 -27.50 -6.88
C LYS A 72 4.32 -27.80 -7.26
N LEU A 73 3.45 -28.05 -6.29
CA LEU A 73 2.03 -28.30 -6.56
C LEU A 73 1.33 -27.09 -7.16
N PHE A 74 1.74 -25.88 -6.76
CA PHE A 74 1.15 -24.62 -7.22
C PHE A 74 1.99 -23.90 -8.27
N GLU A 75 3.14 -24.45 -8.66
CA GLU A 75 4.15 -23.79 -9.48
C GLU A 75 3.55 -23.24 -10.78
N ASP A 76 2.88 -24.09 -11.56
CA ASP A 76 2.26 -23.71 -12.82
C ASP A 76 1.26 -22.56 -12.65
N LYS A 77 0.45 -22.60 -11.58
CA LYS A 77 -0.53 -21.56 -11.28
C LYS A 77 0.15 -20.25 -10.89
N ILE A 78 1.17 -20.32 -10.04
CA ILE A 78 1.94 -19.15 -9.60
C ILE A 78 2.56 -18.49 -10.84
N LYS A 79 3.28 -19.25 -11.65
CA LYS A 79 3.96 -18.75 -12.87
C LYS A 79 2.97 -18.16 -13.87
N ALA A 80 1.86 -18.85 -14.14
CA ALA A 80 0.82 -18.36 -15.04
C ALA A 80 0.23 -17.02 -14.56
N HIS A 81 -0.05 -16.89 -13.25
CA HIS A 81 -0.59 -15.66 -12.70
C HIS A 81 0.45 -14.53 -12.59
N MET A 82 1.73 -14.83 -12.39
CA MET A 82 2.80 -13.82 -12.44
C MET A 82 2.89 -13.20 -13.85
N VAL A 83 2.90 -14.03 -14.90
CA VAL A 83 2.92 -13.56 -16.29
C VAL A 83 1.67 -12.75 -16.61
N ALA A 84 0.48 -13.28 -16.31
CA ALA A 84 -0.78 -12.57 -16.54
C ALA A 84 -0.86 -11.25 -15.76
N ARG A 85 -0.31 -11.20 -14.55
CA ARG A 85 -0.26 -9.99 -13.74
C ARG A 85 0.69 -8.96 -14.35
N ARG A 86 1.86 -9.39 -14.82
CA ARG A 86 2.83 -8.52 -15.49
C ARG A 86 2.25 -7.94 -16.78
N GLU A 87 1.59 -8.77 -17.58
CA GLU A 87 0.88 -8.34 -18.79
C GLU A 87 -0.26 -7.36 -18.48
N TYR A 88 -1.04 -7.64 -17.42
CA TYR A 88 -2.12 -6.75 -16.99
C TYR A 88 -1.62 -5.40 -16.47
N LEU A 89 -0.47 -5.38 -15.81
CA LEU A 89 0.16 -4.15 -15.32
C LEU A 89 0.97 -3.42 -16.40
N ALA A 90 1.32 -4.09 -17.50
CA ALA A 90 2.03 -3.48 -18.60
C ALA A 90 1.19 -2.31 -19.14
N PRO A 91 1.79 -1.12 -19.33
CA PRO A 91 1.07 0.02 -19.86
C PRO A 91 0.54 -0.33 -21.25
N VAL A 92 -0.78 -0.26 -21.43
CA VAL A 92 -1.40 -0.34 -22.76
C VAL A 92 -0.79 0.78 -23.60
N PRO A 93 -0.25 0.51 -24.81
CA PRO A 93 0.44 1.49 -25.66
C PRO A 93 -0.49 2.56 -26.30
N ALA A 94 -1.54 2.98 -25.57
CA ALA A 94 -2.45 4.05 -25.97
C ALA A 94 -2.32 5.32 -25.09
N ALA A 95 -1.39 5.32 -24.13
CA ALA A 95 -1.09 6.49 -23.29
C ALA A 95 0.41 6.76 -23.13
N SER A 96 1.25 6.21 -24.01
CA SER A 96 2.57 6.77 -24.28
C SER A 96 2.34 8.10 -25.01
N GLU A 97 2.20 9.15 -24.21
CA GLU A 97 2.45 10.52 -24.64
C GLU A 97 3.73 10.53 -25.47
N GLU A 98 3.63 11.12 -26.66
CA GLU A 98 4.78 11.53 -27.46
C GLU A 98 5.87 12.16 -26.58
N PRO A 99 7.16 11.98 -26.88
CA PRO A 99 8.23 12.60 -26.10
C PRO A 99 8.20 14.12 -26.31
N SER A 100 7.39 14.84 -25.52
CA SER A 100 7.50 16.29 -25.42
C SER A 100 8.77 16.61 -24.64
N GLN A 101 9.86 16.79 -25.38
CA GLN A 101 10.97 17.60 -24.91
C GLN A 101 10.47 19.04 -24.80
N ASP A 102 10.10 19.49 -23.59
CA ASP A 102 10.15 20.91 -23.28
C ASP A 102 10.56 21.13 -21.81
N GLU A 103 11.75 21.70 -21.68
CA GLU A 103 12.42 22.12 -20.47
C GLU A 103 11.60 23.21 -19.76
N GLY A 104 10.88 22.83 -18.69
CA GLY A 104 10.19 23.80 -17.87
C GLY A 104 9.60 23.17 -16.62
N ARG A 105 10.41 23.05 -15.56
CA ARG A 105 10.03 22.53 -14.24
C ARG A 105 8.94 23.39 -13.59
N LYS A 106 7.69 23.23 -14.04
CA LYS A 106 6.50 23.74 -13.38
C LYS A 106 6.18 22.83 -12.19
N ARG A 107 5.98 23.44 -11.02
CA ARG A 107 5.61 22.79 -9.76
C ARG A 107 4.59 21.66 -9.99
N VAL A 108 4.97 20.44 -9.63
CA VAL A 108 4.11 19.27 -9.69
C VAL A 108 2.98 19.46 -8.69
N SER A 109 1.76 19.73 -9.17
CA SER A 109 0.56 19.69 -8.35
C SER A 109 0.31 18.25 -7.92
N ALA A 110 0.29 17.97 -6.62
CA ALA A 110 -0.03 16.66 -6.07
C ALA A 110 -1.50 16.23 -6.28
N ARG A 111 -2.33 17.08 -6.90
CA ARG A 111 -3.69 16.73 -7.32
C ARG A 111 -3.65 16.25 -8.75
N GLN A 112 -3.76 14.93 -8.93
CA GLN A 112 -4.04 14.33 -10.23
C GLN A 112 -5.30 14.95 -10.84
N THR A 113 -5.27 15.21 -12.13
CA THR A 113 -6.46 15.69 -12.83
C THR A 113 -7.51 14.58 -12.90
N LYS A 114 -8.78 14.96 -13.00
CA LYS A 114 -9.89 13.99 -13.13
C LYS A 114 -9.70 13.05 -14.32
N ALA A 115 -9.12 13.56 -15.42
CA ALA A 115 -8.79 12.77 -16.60
C ALA A 115 -7.70 11.71 -16.30
N GLN A 116 -6.66 12.06 -15.54
CA GLN A 116 -5.62 11.11 -15.12
C GLN A 116 -6.16 10.02 -14.20
N ILE A 117 -7.05 10.37 -13.28
CA ILE A 117 -7.72 9.40 -12.39
C ILE A 117 -8.60 8.45 -13.22
N GLN A 118 -9.39 8.99 -14.15
CA GLN A 118 -10.26 8.19 -15.02
C GLN A 118 -9.47 7.26 -15.95
N ALA A 119 -8.35 7.72 -16.50
CA ALA A 119 -7.45 6.88 -17.29
C ALA A 119 -6.90 5.72 -16.45
N ARG A 120 -6.44 6.01 -15.22
CA ARG A 120 -5.91 4.98 -14.30
C ARG A 120 -6.98 3.99 -13.83
N ASP A 121 -8.19 4.47 -13.54
CA ASP A 121 -9.35 3.65 -13.18
C ASP A 121 -9.80 2.77 -14.35
N ALA A 122 -9.64 3.25 -15.60
CA ALA A 122 -9.90 2.46 -16.81
C ALA A 122 -8.81 1.41 -17.06
N THR A 123 -7.55 1.71 -16.74
CA THR A 123 -6.43 0.76 -16.86
C THR A 123 -6.54 -0.36 -15.83
N TYR A 124 -6.86 -0.04 -14.58
CA TYR A 124 -6.93 -1.05 -13.52
C TYR A 124 -8.37 -1.35 -13.12
N ARG A 125 -8.93 -2.44 -13.66
CA ARG A 125 -10.27 -2.98 -13.36
C ARG A 125 -10.58 -3.11 -11.86
N CYS A 126 -9.57 -3.39 -11.02
CA CYS A 126 -9.73 -3.46 -9.58
C CYS A 126 -10.03 -2.09 -8.92
N LEU A 127 -9.62 -0.97 -9.54
CA LEU A 127 -9.98 0.38 -9.09
C LEU A 127 -11.40 0.78 -9.50
N ALA A 128 -11.97 0.11 -10.50
CA ALA A 128 -13.36 0.29 -10.90
C ALA A 128 -14.35 -0.40 -9.94
N TRP A 129 -13.88 -1.26 -9.03
CA TRP A 129 -14.75 -1.89 -8.04
C TRP A 129 -15.37 -0.84 -7.12
N ARG A 130 -16.69 -0.91 -6.97
CA ARG A 130 -17.47 -0.05 -6.07
C ARG A 130 -18.20 -0.94 -5.08
N ASN A 131 -18.00 -0.71 -3.78
CA ASN A 131 -18.81 -1.34 -2.74
C ASN A 131 -20.22 -0.71 -2.76
N GLY A 132 -21.20 -1.43 -3.29
CA GLY A 132 -22.59 -0.98 -3.39
C GLY A 132 -23.36 -1.02 -2.07
N MET A 133 -22.93 -1.80 -1.08
CA MET A 133 -23.69 -2.03 0.16
C MET A 133 -23.98 -0.73 0.90
N ALA A 134 -23.02 0.20 0.92
CA ALA A 134 -23.20 1.51 1.54
C ALA A 134 -24.27 2.36 0.84
N LEU A 135 -24.35 2.30 -0.50
CA LEU A 135 -25.37 3.02 -1.26
C LEU A 135 -26.77 2.41 -1.04
N GLU A 136 -26.85 1.09 -0.89
CA GLU A 136 -28.11 0.38 -0.65
C GLU A 136 -28.66 0.63 0.75
N GLU A 137 -27.80 0.56 1.79
CA GLU A 137 -28.24 0.70 3.18
C GLU A 137 -28.36 2.16 3.66
N LEU A 138 -27.42 3.02 3.26
CA LEU A 138 -27.32 4.40 3.76
C LEU A 138 -27.74 5.43 2.71
N GLY A 139 -27.93 5.03 1.45
CA GLY A 139 -28.24 5.95 0.34
C GLY A 139 -27.05 6.83 -0.09
N HIS A 140 -25.87 6.64 0.49
CA HIS A 140 -24.67 7.42 0.18
C HIS A 140 -23.38 6.62 0.44
N LEU A 141 -22.29 7.00 -0.22
CA LEU A 141 -20.97 6.40 0.06
C LEU A 141 -20.44 6.91 1.41
N HIS A 142 -19.67 6.09 2.14
CA HIS A 142 -19.10 6.47 3.44
C HIS A 142 -18.17 7.71 3.36
N SER A 143 -17.51 7.91 2.22
CA SER A 143 -16.68 9.09 1.94
C SER A 143 -17.51 10.33 1.59
N GLU A 144 -18.75 10.14 1.14
CA GLU A 144 -19.67 11.19 0.68
C GLU A 144 -20.85 11.29 1.64
N GLN A 145 -20.56 11.44 2.94
CA GLN A 145 -21.62 11.68 3.92
C GLN A 145 -22.47 12.88 3.48
N PRO A 146 -23.81 12.77 3.49
CA PRO A 146 -24.70 13.83 3.06
C PRO A 146 -24.47 15.01 3.99
N ARG A 147 -23.82 16.04 3.46
CA ARG A 147 -23.65 17.29 4.18
C ARG A 147 -25.05 17.82 4.44
N ALA A 148 -25.41 17.96 5.73
CA ALA A 148 -26.62 18.65 6.12
C ALA A 148 -26.67 19.97 5.34
N ARG A 149 -27.69 20.11 4.48
CA ARG A 149 -27.85 21.31 3.66
C ARG A 149 -27.96 22.47 4.63
N ARG A 150 -26.90 23.29 4.73
CA ARG A 150 -27.00 24.56 5.46
C ARG A 150 -28.15 25.32 4.80
N PRO A 151 -29.17 25.77 5.55
CA PRO A 151 -30.28 26.49 4.96
C PRO A 151 -29.70 27.67 4.18
N THR A 152 -29.95 27.68 2.88
CA THR A 152 -29.61 28.81 2.03
C THR A 152 -30.37 29.99 2.59
N LYS A 153 -29.65 31.04 2.96
CA LYS A 153 -30.19 32.28 3.53
C LYS A 153 -30.95 33.05 2.45
N LYS A 154 -32.09 32.54 2.02
CA LYS A 154 -33.13 33.21 1.23
C LYS A 154 -34.47 32.77 1.81
N GLY A 155 -34.83 33.42 2.91
CA GLY A 155 -36.04 33.14 3.68
C GLY A 155 -35.89 33.55 5.14
N ALA A 156 -35.27 34.71 5.41
CA ALA A 156 -35.32 35.34 6.72
C ALA A 156 -35.84 36.75 6.50
N VAL A 157 -37.16 36.90 6.56
CA VAL A 157 -37.85 38.19 6.65
C VAL A 157 -38.35 38.30 8.09
N ALA A 158 -37.85 39.33 8.79
CA ALA A 158 -38.35 40.07 9.98
C ALA A 158 -38.98 39.25 11.13
N GLU A 159 -38.66 39.39 12.42
CA GLU A 159 -38.35 40.53 13.30
C GLU A 159 -37.35 40.01 14.39
N GLU A 160 -36.50 40.82 15.03
CA GLU A 160 -36.84 41.60 16.22
C GLU A 160 -35.77 42.68 16.48
N LYS A 161 -36.27 43.83 16.93
CA LYS A 161 -35.55 45.05 17.31
C LYS A 161 -34.45 44.78 18.34
N GLY A 162 -33.36 45.55 18.20
CA GLY A 162 -32.17 45.40 19.03
C GLY A 162 -32.24 46.05 20.41
N ARG A 163 -31.18 45.76 21.18
CA ARG A 163 -30.62 46.66 22.20
C ARG A 163 -29.18 46.25 22.54
N GLY A 164 -28.26 47.16 22.24
CA GLY A 164 -27.06 47.46 23.02
C GLY A 164 -25.94 46.42 23.11
N ARG A 165 -24.85 46.62 22.36
CA ARG A 165 -23.51 46.14 22.77
C ARG A 165 -22.57 47.33 22.92
N GLU A 166 -22.34 47.62 24.19
CA GLU A 166 -21.31 48.44 24.81
C GLU A 166 -19.94 48.33 24.10
N ARG A 167 -19.34 49.48 23.77
CA ARG A 167 -17.92 49.61 23.45
C ARG A 167 -17.34 50.71 24.34
N GLY A 168 -16.55 50.30 25.32
CA GLY A 168 -15.71 51.21 26.09
C GLY A 168 -14.66 51.88 25.21
N ARG A 169 -14.49 53.18 25.38
CA ARG A 169 -13.32 53.97 25.00
C ARG A 169 -12.82 54.67 26.28
N ARG A 170 -11.52 54.52 26.59
CA ARG A 170 -10.81 55.33 27.59
C ARG A 170 -10.70 56.78 27.10
N ASP A 171 -10.72 57.75 28.01
CA ASP A 171 -9.56 58.61 28.33
C ASP A 171 -9.95 59.77 29.27
N ARG A 172 -9.43 59.72 30.52
CA ARG A 172 -8.70 60.78 31.26
C ARG A 172 -8.61 60.44 32.74
#